data_AF-A0A820LZK7-F1
#
_entry.id   AF-A0A820LZK7-F1
#
_cell.length_a   1.000
_cell.length_b   1.000
_cell.length_c   1.000
_cell.angle_alpha   90.00
_cell.angle_beta   90.00
_cell.angle_gamma   90.00
#
_symmetry.space_group_name_H-M   'P 1'
#
loop_
_entity.id
_entity.type
_entity.pdbx_description
1 polymer ?
#
loop_
_entity_poly.entity_id
_entity_poly.type
_entity_poly.pdbx_seq_one_letter_code
_entity_poly.pdbx_strand_id
1 'polypeptide(L)'
;MEEHSTKHYDIPGLVLRRGQSFSFTVTFNRDYDVEEHQLYIRLAIGPRSMMSKQTQIRLLVDGTPSGNGWSAKRIPAEDDEIKTKKNNRISLQIDSPSDAIIGKYTLLLEVRPLKKDDKNFLNKQDLTLFLVETDIYFLFNPWNKDDACALSSSEQINEYVMNEHGQIYLGTSDKPQSIPWYFGQFERSTLLTALTLLDKAQLPAQNRIDPSIIIRILSSKIYSNPGTNNGIFPSSYDT
;
A
#
# COMPACT_ATOMS: atom_id res chain seq x y z
N MET A 1 7.42 0.90 -9.61
CA MET A 1 6.16 1.62 -9.91
C MET A 1 5.63 1.29 -11.31
N GLU A 2 6.49 1.11 -12.32
CA GLU A 2 6.04 0.75 -13.67
C GLU A 2 5.29 -0.59 -13.70
N GLU A 3 5.87 -1.64 -13.10
CA GLU A 3 5.25 -2.96 -13.03
C GLU A 3 3.89 -2.97 -12.32
N HIS A 4 3.70 -2.06 -11.37
CA HIS A 4 2.43 -1.91 -10.64
C HIS A 4 1.42 -0.99 -11.35
N SER A 5 1.75 -0.46 -12.53
CA SER A 5 0.92 0.51 -13.24
C SER A 5 0.53 1.71 -12.35
N THR A 6 1.52 2.25 -11.63
CA THR A 6 1.36 3.36 -10.68
C THR A 6 2.32 4.53 -10.94
N LYS A 7 3.05 4.52 -12.06
CA LYS A 7 3.98 5.60 -12.43
C LYS A 7 3.31 6.97 -12.67
N HIS A 8 2.00 6.99 -12.87
CA HIS A 8 1.25 8.21 -13.17
C HIS A 8 0.97 9.05 -11.91
N TYR A 9 0.99 8.44 -10.73
CA TYR A 9 0.71 9.15 -9.49
C TYR A 9 1.79 10.19 -9.19
N ASP A 10 1.39 11.45 -9.09
CA ASP A 10 2.25 12.55 -8.64
C ASP A 10 2.28 12.59 -7.11
N ILE A 11 2.89 11.57 -6.48
CA ILE A 11 3.00 11.50 -5.02
C ILE A 11 4.40 11.04 -4.62
N PRO A 12 5.00 11.63 -3.57
CA PRO A 12 6.27 11.16 -3.06
C PRO A 12 6.03 9.84 -2.32
N GLY A 13 6.92 8.89 -2.56
CA GLY A 13 6.82 7.55 -2.00
C GLY A 13 6.56 6.50 -3.07
N LEU A 14 6.19 5.32 -2.61
CA LEU A 14 5.99 4.14 -3.44
C LEU A 14 4.52 3.77 -3.47
N VAL A 15 3.86 3.95 -4.62
CA VAL A 15 2.48 3.48 -4.82
C VAL A 15 2.52 2.10 -5.44
N LEU A 16 1.86 1.14 -4.80
CA LEU A 16 1.83 -0.27 -5.14
C LEU A 16 0.38 -0.76 -5.21
N ARG A 17 0.20 -1.92 -5.82
CA ARG A 17 -1.07 -2.64 -5.84
C ARG A 17 -0.90 -3.96 -5.11
N ARG A 18 -1.89 -4.32 -4.29
CA ARG A 18 -1.88 -5.57 -3.49
C ARG A 18 -1.86 -6.81 -4.37
N GLY A 19 -1.44 -7.95 -3.81
CA GLY A 19 -1.35 -9.19 -4.56
C GLY A 19 -0.25 -9.20 -5.63
N GLN A 20 0.65 -8.22 -5.62
CA GLN A 20 1.78 -8.13 -6.54
C GLN A 20 3.05 -7.88 -5.73
N SER A 21 4.11 -8.58 -6.10
CA SER A 21 5.42 -8.48 -5.47
C SER A 21 6.10 -7.18 -5.83
N PHE A 22 6.89 -6.64 -4.90
CA PHE A 22 7.75 -5.49 -5.17
C PHE A 22 9.10 -5.70 -4.50
N SER A 23 10.14 -5.11 -5.10
CA SER A 23 11.51 -5.19 -4.60
C SER A 23 12.03 -3.81 -4.19
N PHE A 24 12.99 -3.81 -3.27
CA PHE A 24 13.75 -2.63 -2.88
C PHE A 24 15.10 -3.04 -2.32
N THR A 25 16.07 -2.13 -2.43
CA THR A 25 17.42 -2.33 -1.87
C THR A 25 17.60 -1.46 -0.63
N VAL A 26 18.06 -2.08 0.44
CA VAL A 26 18.43 -1.40 1.68
C VAL A 26 19.95 -1.27 1.73
N THR A 27 20.45 -0.10 2.08
CA THR A 27 21.86 0.12 2.40
C THR A 27 22.02 0.35 3.89
N PHE A 28 22.74 -0.54 4.57
CA PHE A 28 23.06 -0.42 5.98
C PHE A 28 24.31 0.45 6.19
N ASN A 29 24.41 1.05 7.37
CA ASN A 29 25.59 1.79 7.81
C ASN A 29 26.75 0.88 8.30
N ARG A 30 26.54 -0.43 8.30
CA ARG A 30 27.50 -1.48 8.65
C ARG A 30 27.25 -2.70 7.76
N ASP A 31 28.22 -3.61 7.68
CA ASP A 31 28.03 -4.86 6.96
C ASP A 31 26.90 -5.70 7.62
N TYR A 32 26.07 -6.32 6.78
CA TYR A 32 25.02 -7.23 7.20
C TYR A 32 25.46 -8.65 6.88
N ASP A 33 25.67 -9.44 7.92
CA ASP A 33 26.02 -10.86 7.80
C ASP A 33 24.77 -11.72 8.03
N VAL A 34 24.44 -12.56 7.05
CA VAL A 34 23.27 -13.45 7.05
C VAL A 34 23.38 -14.59 8.06
N GLU A 35 24.60 -15.00 8.41
CA GLU A 35 24.88 -16.05 9.38
C GLU A 35 24.85 -15.52 10.82
N GLU A 36 25.14 -14.23 10.99
CA GLU A 36 25.17 -13.57 12.30
C GLU A 36 23.92 -12.72 12.58
N HIS A 37 23.04 -12.49 11.59
CA HIS A 37 21.88 -11.62 11.77
C HIS A 37 20.59 -12.13 11.10
N GLN A 38 19.50 -12.10 11.86
CA GLN A 38 18.14 -12.18 11.35
C GLN A 38 17.61 -10.80 10.98
N LEU A 39 16.99 -10.74 9.80
CA LEU A 39 16.30 -9.56 9.31
C LEU A 39 14.80 -9.81 9.28
N TYR A 40 14.05 -8.89 9.88
CA TYR A 40 12.61 -8.85 9.83
C TYR A 40 12.12 -7.58 9.15
N ILE A 41 11.07 -7.71 8.35
CA ILE A 41 10.34 -6.60 7.75
C ILE A 41 9.05 -6.41 8.54
N ARG A 42 8.81 -5.19 9.03
CA ARG A 42 7.58 -4.80 9.70
C ARG A 42 6.82 -3.80 8.86
N LEU A 43 5.59 -4.13 8.51
CA LEU A 43 4.65 -3.22 7.85
C LEU A 43 3.54 -2.89 8.86
N ALA A 44 3.24 -1.60 9.03
CA ALA A 44 2.19 -1.14 9.94
C ALA A 44 1.28 -0.15 9.22
N ILE A 45 -0.03 -0.27 9.45
CA ILE A 45 -1.04 0.65 8.91
C ILE A 45 -1.93 1.20 10.03
N GLY A 46 -2.13 2.52 9.98
CA GLY A 46 -2.92 3.27 10.96
C GLY A 46 -2.23 3.48 12.32
N PRO A 47 -2.81 4.31 13.20
CA PRO A 47 -2.17 4.75 14.44
C PRO A 47 -2.14 3.68 15.55
N ARG A 48 -2.96 2.63 15.43
CA ARG A 48 -3.08 1.54 16.43
C ARG A 48 -2.93 0.18 15.74
N SER A 49 -1.78 -0.03 15.11
CA SER A 49 -1.45 -1.27 14.43
C SER A 49 -1.33 -2.44 15.41
N MET A 50 -1.92 -3.59 15.09
CA MET A 50 -1.91 -4.80 15.91
C MET A 50 -1.84 -6.03 15.02
N MET A 51 -1.00 -7.01 15.41
CA MET A 51 -0.87 -8.28 14.68
C MET A 51 -2.19 -9.05 14.59
N SER A 52 -2.97 -9.07 15.68
CA SER A 52 -4.27 -9.76 15.75
C SER A 52 -5.34 -9.18 14.83
N LYS A 53 -5.15 -7.93 14.37
CA LYS A 53 -6.03 -7.24 13.42
C LYS A 53 -5.46 -7.18 12.02
N GLN A 54 -4.30 -7.82 11.78
CA GLN A 54 -3.55 -7.77 10.53
C GLN A 54 -3.15 -6.36 10.09
N THR A 55 -3.26 -5.36 10.98
CA THR A 55 -2.82 -3.98 10.74
C THR A 55 -1.34 -3.78 11.08
N GLN A 56 -0.70 -4.82 11.63
CA GLN A 56 0.74 -4.95 11.74
C GLN A 56 1.13 -6.32 11.18
N ILE A 57 2.15 -6.33 10.32
CA ILE A 57 2.71 -7.52 9.69
C ILE A 57 4.19 -7.56 10.06
N ARG A 58 4.70 -8.73 10.42
CA ARG A 58 6.11 -8.96 10.75
C ARG A 58 6.59 -10.20 10.02
N LEU A 59 7.47 -10.02 9.05
CA LEU A 59 7.97 -11.07 8.15
C LEU A 59 9.43 -11.35 8.49
N LEU A 60 9.77 -12.62 8.66
CA LEU A 60 11.18 -13.05 8.65
C LEU A 60 11.62 -13.14 7.19
N VAL A 61 12.71 -12.45 6.83
CA VAL A 61 13.28 -12.55 5.48
C VAL A 61 13.84 -13.96 5.26
N ASP A 62 13.49 -14.57 4.13
CA ASP A 62 13.77 -15.99 3.80
C ASP A 62 13.15 -16.99 4.80
N GLY A 63 12.13 -16.54 5.55
CA GLY A 63 11.35 -17.38 6.44
C GLY A 63 10.13 -17.99 5.74
N THR A 64 9.37 -18.76 6.50
CA THR A 64 8.05 -19.23 6.05
C THR A 64 7.10 -18.06 5.84
N PRO A 65 6.23 -18.09 4.82
CA PRO A 65 5.16 -17.11 4.66
C PRO A 65 4.34 -16.97 5.94
N SER A 66 3.92 -15.74 6.22
CA SER A 66 3.00 -15.47 7.32
C SER A 66 1.63 -16.11 7.07
N GLY A 67 0.89 -16.41 8.14
CA GLY A 67 -0.44 -17.05 8.02
C GLY A 67 -1.49 -16.21 7.28
N ASN A 68 -1.23 -14.93 7.03
CA ASN A 68 -2.05 -14.02 6.23
C ASN A 68 -1.47 -13.78 4.82
N GLY A 69 -0.62 -14.68 4.32
CA GLY A 69 -0.19 -14.71 2.92
C GLY A 69 0.97 -13.77 2.55
N TRP A 70 1.46 -12.94 3.47
CA TRP A 70 2.63 -12.10 3.22
C TRP A 70 3.92 -12.91 3.32
N SER A 71 4.89 -12.65 2.44
CA SER A 71 6.24 -13.19 2.50
C SER A 71 7.30 -12.16 2.16
N ALA A 72 8.53 -12.43 2.59
CA ALA A 72 9.68 -11.62 2.25
C ALA A 72 10.88 -12.52 1.99
N LYS A 73 11.63 -12.22 0.93
CA LYS A 73 12.83 -12.96 0.55
C LYS A 73 13.95 -12.03 0.08
N ARG A 74 15.18 -12.51 0.16
CA ARG A 74 16.33 -11.89 -0.50
C ARG A 74 16.29 -12.19 -1.99
N ILE A 75 16.71 -11.22 -2.79
CA ILE A 75 16.91 -11.39 -4.23
C ILE A 75 18.34 -10.94 -4.59
N PRO A 76 18.94 -11.46 -5.66
CA PRO A 76 20.22 -10.96 -6.17
C PRO A 76 20.15 -9.46 -6.44
N ALA A 77 21.24 -8.73 -6.24
CA ALA A 77 21.28 -7.32 -6.59
C ALA A 77 21.40 -7.18 -8.12
N GLU A 78 20.62 -6.27 -8.71
CA GLU A 78 20.64 -6.04 -10.17
C GLU A 78 22.00 -5.50 -10.66
N ASP A 79 22.82 -4.92 -9.77
CA ASP A 79 24.13 -4.30 -10.06
C ASP A 79 25.34 -5.09 -9.49
N ASP A 80 25.31 -6.43 -9.51
CA ASP A 80 26.42 -7.27 -8.99
C ASP A 80 27.73 -7.22 -9.83
N GLU A 81 27.84 -6.33 -10.83
CA GLU A 81 29.08 -6.11 -11.60
C GLU A 81 30.13 -5.27 -10.85
N ILE A 82 29.75 -4.48 -9.84
CA ILE A 82 30.74 -3.77 -9.01
C ILE A 82 30.90 -4.51 -7.70
N LYS A 83 31.88 -5.42 -7.66
CA LYS A 83 32.47 -6.02 -6.44
C LYS A 83 33.08 -4.96 -5.52
N THR A 84 32.31 -4.00 -5.03
CA THR A 84 32.71 -3.25 -3.84
C THR A 84 32.67 -4.22 -2.67
N LYS A 85 33.81 -4.40 -2.00
CA LYS A 85 34.02 -5.29 -0.83
C LYS A 85 33.10 -5.03 0.39
N LYS A 86 32.03 -4.25 0.27
CA LYS A 86 31.13 -3.93 1.38
C LYS A 86 29.84 -4.74 1.25
N ASN A 87 29.61 -5.65 2.19
CA ASN A 87 28.43 -6.50 2.28
C ASN A 87 27.29 -5.76 3.01
N ASN A 88 27.09 -4.49 2.69
CA ASN A 88 26.18 -3.60 3.41
C ASN A 88 24.89 -3.27 2.63
N ARG A 89 24.71 -3.86 1.44
CA ARG A 89 23.50 -3.70 0.63
C ARG A 89 22.78 -5.03 0.53
N ILE A 90 21.46 -5.00 0.68
CA ILE A 90 20.60 -6.16 0.54
C ILE A 90 19.42 -5.80 -0.34
N SER A 91 19.17 -6.59 -1.37
CA SER A 91 17.95 -6.49 -2.17
C SER A 91 16.91 -7.46 -1.61
N LEU A 92 15.72 -6.93 -1.38
CA LEU A 92 14.61 -7.63 -0.76
C LEU A 92 13.42 -7.59 -1.71
N GLN A 93 12.64 -8.65 -1.72
CA GLN A 93 11.33 -8.72 -2.34
C GLN A 93 10.29 -9.01 -1.26
N ILE A 94 9.18 -8.28 -1.29
CA ILE A 94 8.00 -8.54 -0.48
C ILE A 94 6.86 -8.97 -1.41
N ASP A 95 6.18 -10.05 -1.03
CA ASP A 95 4.95 -10.50 -1.67
C ASP A 95 3.78 -10.15 -0.76
N SER A 96 2.83 -9.39 -1.28
CA SER A 96 1.58 -9.07 -0.60
C SER A 96 0.45 -9.98 -1.09
N PRO A 97 -0.51 -10.36 -0.24
CA PRO A 97 -1.69 -11.11 -0.67
C PRO A 97 -2.69 -10.19 -1.40
N SER A 98 -3.57 -10.78 -2.21
CA SER A 98 -4.59 -10.07 -3.00
C SER A 98 -5.69 -9.42 -2.14
N ASP A 99 -5.77 -9.78 -0.86
CA ASP A 99 -6.68 -9.22 0.15
C ASP A 99 -5.95 -8.34 1.17
N ALA A 100 -4.74 -7.88 0.87
CA ALA A 100 -4.05 -6.91 1.73
C ALA A 100 -4.91 -5.65 1.95
N ILE A 101 -4.79 -5.07 3.15
CA ILE A 101 -5.43 -3.81 3.51
C ILE A 101 -4.90 -2.70 2.59
N ILE A 102 -5.77 -1.86 2.02
CA ILE A 102 -5.34 -0.69 1.25
C ILE A 102 -5.07 0.52 2.16
N GLY A 103 -4.09 1.34 1.77
CA GLY A 103 -3.75 2.59 2.45
C GLY A 103 -2.25 2.82 2.62
N LYS A 104 -1.92 3.78 3.47
CA LYS A 104 -0.53 4.16 3.78
C LYS A 104 0.08 3.23 4.83
N TYR A 105 1.18 2.61 4.49
CA TYR A 105 1.99 1.75 5.34
C TYR A 105 3.28 2.44 5.77
N THR A 106 3.66 2.18 7.01
CA THR A 106 5.00 2.44 7.52
C THR A 106 5.82 1.16 7.45
N LEU A 107 7.03 1.25 6.89
CA LEU A 107 7.98 0.16 6.79
C LEU A 107 9.09 0.33 7.82
N LEU A 108 9.32 -0.69 8.65
CA LEU A 108 10.45 -0.77 9.55
C LEU A 108 11.24 -2.05 9.31
N LEU A 109 12.56 -1.93 9.29
CA LEU A 109 13.47 -3.06 9.30
C LEU A 109 13.89 -3.34 10.73
N GLU A 110 13.81 -4.59 11.13
CA GLU A 110 14.23 -5.07 12.43
C GLU A 110 15.39 -6.04 12.23
N VAL A 111 16.56 -5.67 12.74
CA VAL A 111 17.76 -6.51 12.71
C VAL A 111 17.99 -7.07 14.10
N ARG A 112 18.17 -8.39 14.18
CA ARG A 112 18.51 -9.11 15.41
C ARG A 112 19.76 -9.95 15.20
N PRO A 113 20.74 -9.94 16.11
CA PRO A 113 21.85 -10.87 16.05
C PRO A 113 21.37 -12.31 16.29
N LEU A 114 21.91 -13.25 15.51
CA LEU A 114 21.87 -14.69 15.73
C LEU A 114 22.89 -15.04 16.81
N LYS A 115 22.58 -16.00 17.69
CA LYS A 115 23.54 -16.50 18.67
C LYS A 115 24.19 -17.77 18.16
N LYS A 116 25.51 -17.88 18.35
CA LYS A 116 26.28 -19.10 18.05
C LYS A 116 26.43 -20.08 19.22
N ASP A 117 26.20 -19.69 20.48
CA ASP A 117 26.18 -20.65 21.62
C ASP A 117 25.57 -20.09 22.95
N ASP A 118 25.20 -21.03 23.83
CA ASP A 118 24.34 -20.95 25.02
C ASP A 118 24.69 -19.94 26.16
N LYS A 119 23.64 -19.54 26.90
CA LYS A 119 23.59 -19.00 28.30
C LYS A 119 23.32 -17.51 28.56
N ASN A 120 23.18 -16.65 27.56
CA ASN A 120 22.60 -15.32 27.81
C ASN A 120 21.24 -15.25 27.15
N PHE A 121 20.20 -14.85 27.89
CA PHE A 121 18.91 -14.49 27.27
C PHE A 121 19.16 -13.33 26.29
N LEU A 122 18.44 -13.31 25.15
CA LEU A 122 18.38 -12.09 24.34
C LEU A 122 17.80 -11.00 25.25
N ASN A 123 18.63 -10.07 25.72
CA ASN A 123 18.09 -8.82 26.21
C ASN A 123 17.35 -8.20 25.02
N LYS A 124 16.13 -7.70 25.23
CA LYS A 124 15.37 -6.91 24.24
C LYS A 124 16.16 -5.72 23.65
N GLN A 125 17.36 -5.45 24.19
CA GLN A 125 18.24 -4.33 23.94
C GLN A 125 19.16 -4.51 22.71
N ASP A 126 19.39 -5.72 22.21
CA ASP A 126 20.27 -5.93 21.03
C ASP A 126 19.52 -5.84 19.68
N LEU A 127 18.29 -5.33 19.72
CA LEU A 127 17.43 -5.13 18.55
C LEU A 127 17.67 -3.74 17.96
N THR A 128 17.98 -3.68 16.67
CA THR A 128 18.05 -2.41 15.94
C THR A 128 16.82 -2.27 15.04
N LEU A 129 16.11 -1.14 15.15
CA LEU A 129 15.01 -0.77 14.26
C LEU A 129 15.45 0.36 13.33
N PHE A 130 15.19 0.20 12.04
CA PHE A 130 15.39 1.24 11.04
C PHE A 130 14.03 1.59 10.44
N LEU A 131 13.61 2.83 10.61
CA LEU A 131 12.44 3.36 9.92
C LEU A 131 12.84 3.67 8.48
N VAL A 132 12.06 3.17 7.52
CA VAL A 132 12.17 3.61 6.13
C VAL A 132 11.33 4.86 5.97
N GLU A 133 11.97 5.98 5.64
CA GLU A 133 11.31 7.30 5.55
C GLU A 133 10.36 7.41 4.33
N THR A 134 10.50 6.51 3.36
CA THR A 134 9.64 6.45 2.18
C THR A 134 8.26 5.91 2.54
N ASP A 135 7.23 6.72 2.28
CA ASP A 135 5.85 6.28 2.39
C ASP A 135 5.52 5.19 1.37
N ILE A 136 4.83 4.13 1.79
CA ILE A 136 4.36 3.06 0.92
C ILE A 136 2.84 3.07 0.91
N TYR A 137 2.23 3.10 -0.26
CA TYR A 137 0.79 3.08 -0.44
C TYR A 137 0.38 1.80 -1.14
N PHE A 138 -0.51 1.01 -0.52
CA PHE A 138 -1.13 -0.14 -1.18
C PHE A 138 -2.52 0.23 -1.68
N LEU A 139 -2.79 -0.07 -2.95
CA LEU A 139 -4.07 0.11 -3.62
C LEU A 139 -4.65 -1.24 -4.05
N PHE A 140 -5.93 -1.23 -4.43
CA PHE A 140 -6.56 -2.34 -5.12
C PHE A 140 -5.86 -2.67 -6.44
N ASN A 141 -5.91 -3.94 -6.85
CA ASN A 141 -5.22 -4.45 -8.01
C ASN A 141 -6.16 -5.04 -9.07
N PRO A 142 -6.63 -4.24 -10.05
CA PRO A 142 -7.51 -4.74 -11.09
C PRO A 142 -6.81 -5.67 -12.11
N TRP A 143 -5.48 -5.75 -12.11
CA TRP A 143 -4.71 -6.71 -12.93
C TRP A 143 -4.62 -8.09 -12.28
N ASN A 144 -4.85 -8.20 -10.97
CA ASN A 144 -4.76 -9.45 -10.25
C ASN A 144 -6.13 -10.12 -10.20
N LYS A 145 -6.23 -11.34 -10.76
CA LYS A 145 -7.48 -12.12 -10.83
C LYS A 145 -8.05 -12.54 -9.47
N ASP A 146 -7.19 -12.62 -8.46
CA ASP A 146 -7.58 -12.99 -7.10
C ASP A 146 -7.99 -11.77 -6.26
N ASP A 147 -7.87 -10.55 -6.80
CA ASP A 147 -8.36 -9.33 -6.16
C ASP A 147 -9.86 -9.16 -6.40
N ALA A 148 -10.60 -8.71 -5.38
CA ALA A 148 -12.01 -8.36 -5.50
C ALA A 148 -12.31 -7.30 -6.57
N CYS A 149 -11.32 -6.49 -6.97
CA CYS A 149 -11.44 -5.48 -8.03
C CYS A 149 -10.90 -5.94 -9.40
N ALA A 150 -10.66 -7.24 -9.60
CA ALA A 150 -10.16 -7.77 -10.87
C ALA A 150 -11.06 -7.37 -12.06
N LEU A 151 -10.45 -6.90 -13.14
CA LEU A 151 -11.12 -6.62 -14.41
C LEU A 151 -10.73 -7.67 -15.46
N SER A 152 -11.63 -7.93 -16.40
CA SER A 152 -11.46 -9.05 -17.35
C SER A 152 -10.59 -8.71 -18.54
N SER A 153 -10.41 -7.42 -18.88
CA SER A 153 -9.65 -7.00 -20.06
C SER A 153 -8.84 -5.72 -19.85
N SER A 154 -7.79 -5.57 -20.67
CA SER A 154 -6.95 -4.36 -20.71
C SER A 154 -7.73 -3.10 -21.05
N GLU A 155 -8.75 -3.21 -21.90
CA GLU A 155 -9.60 -2.07 -22.30
C GLU A 155 -10.41 -1.57 -21.12
N GLN A 156 -10.99 -2.47 -20.31
CA GLN A 156 -11.71 -2.09 -19.09
C GLN A 156 -10.77 -1.44 -18.07
N ILE A 157 -9.57 -1.98 -17.89
CA ILE A 157 -8.57 -1.40 -16.99
C ILE A 157 -8.19 0.00 -17.47
N ASN A 158 -7.94 0.16 -18.77
CA ASN A 158 -7.59 1.45 -19.33
C ASN A 158 -8.71 2.46 -19.13
N GLU A 159 -9.96 2.09 -19.40
CA GLU A 159 -11.11 3.00 -19.29
C GLU A 159 -11.51 3.30 -17.84
N TYR A 160 -11.58 2.28 -16.97
CA TYR A 160 -12.14 2.45 -15.62
C TYR A 160 -11.11 2.79 -14.54
N VAL A 161 -9.81 2.64 -14.84
CA VAL A 161 -8.74 2.85 -13.85
C VAL A 161 -7.72 3.88 -14.33
N MET A 162 -7.27 3.75 -15.59
CA MET A 162 -6.16 4.58 -16.10
C MET A 162 -6.62 5.87 -16.80
N ASN A 163 -7.86 5.94 -17.28
CA ASN A 163 -8.37 7.13 -17.96
C ASN A 163 -8.76 8.21 -16.94
N GLU A 164 -8.13 9.37 -17.00
CA GLU A 164 -8.43 10.52 -16.14
C GLU A 164 -9.49 11.44 -16.74
N HIS A 165 -9.96 11.16 -17.95
CA HIS A 165 -10.94 11.97 -18.66
C HIS A 165 -12.18 11.13 -18.97
N GLY A 166 -13.35 11.69 -18.68
CA GLY A 166 -14.61 11.03 -18.94
C GLY A 166 -15.65 11.98 -19.50
N GLN A 167 -16.84 11.42 -19.71
CA GLN A 167 -18.03 12.20 -20.04
C GLN A 167 -19.13 11.90 -19.03
N ILE A 168 -19.79 12.96 -18.54
CA ILE A 168 -21.01 12.83 -17.75
C ILE A 168 -22.18 13.12 -18.67
N TYR A 169 -23.04 12.12 -18.85
CA TYR A 169 -24.26 12.24 -19.64
C TYR A 169 -25.38 12.86 -18.83
N LEU A 170 -26.05 13.86 -19.42
CA LEU A 170 -27.09 14.69 -18.83
C LEU A 170 -28.24 14.87 -19.83
N GLY A 171 -29.26 15.62 -19.44
CA GLY A 171 -30.42 15.92 -20.27
C GLY A 171 -31.51 14.86 -20.16
N THR A 172 -32.25 14.66 -21.23
CA THR A 172 -33.34 13.67 -21.31
C THR A 172 -33.00 12.58 -22.31
N SER A 173 -33.76 11.48 -22.31
CA SER A 173 -33.62 10.41 -23.30
C SER A 173 -33.65 10.91 -24.75
N ASP A 174 -34.47 11.94 -25.00
CA ASP A 174 -34.72 12.46 -26.34
C ASP A 174 -33.71 13.53 -26.77
N LYS A 175 -32.99 14.12 -25.80
CA LYS A 175 -31.98 15.15 -25.99
C LYS A 175 -30.79 14.88 -25.06
N PRO A 176 -30.02 13.81 -25.31
CA PRO A 176 -28.85 13.51 -24.51
C PRO A 176 -27.81 14.61 -24.71
N GLN A 177 -27.24 15.06 -23.61
CA GLN A 177 -26.11 15.97 -23.58
C GLN A 177 -24.96 15.30 -22.85
N SER A 178 -23.72 15.69 -23.15
CA SER A 178 -22.58 15.27 -22.36
C SER A 178 -21.70 16.47 -22.03
N ILE A 179 -21.12 16.42 -20.82
CA ILE A 179 -20.07 17.35 -20.40
C ILE A 179 -18.77 16.56 -20.23
N PRO A 180 -17.64 17.07 -20.75
CA PRO A 180 -16.34 16.49 -20.44
C PRO A 180 -16.06 16.68 -18.94
N TRP A 181 -15.45 15.68 -18.33
CA TRP A 181 -15.04 15.71 -16.93
C TRP A 181 -13.61 15.23 -16.78
N TYR A 182 -12.84 15.94 -15.97
CA TYR A 182 -11.48 15.54 -15.59
C TYR A 182 -11.52 14.98 -14.18
N PHE A 183 -11.20 13.69 -14.02
CA PHE A 183 -11.18 12.99 -12.74
C PHE A 183 -9.92 13.31 -11.92
N GLY A 184 -8.76 13.45 -12.58
CA GLY A 184 -7.49 13.80 -11.93
C GLY A 184 -7.08 12.84 -10.81
N GLN A 185 -7.36 11.54 -10.94
CA GLN A 185 -7.10 10.57 -9.88
C GLN A 185 -5.60 10.40 -9.55
N PHE A 186 -4.72 10.72 -10.50
CA PHE A 186 -3.28 10.61 -10.29
C PHE A 186 -2.63 11.89 -9.74
N GLU A 187 -3.39 12.98 -9.59
CA GLU A 187 -2.90 14.17 -8.91
C GLU A 187 -2.58 13.88 -7.43
N ARG A 188 -1.54 14.54 -6.94
CA ARG A 188 -1.06 14.42 -5.55
C ARG A 188 -2.17 14.51 -4.50
N SER A 189 -3.06 15.48 -4.70
CA SER A 189 -4.13 15.83 -3.78
C SER A 189 -5.18 14.72 -3.69
N THR A 190 -5.46 14.03 -4.79
CA THR A 190 -6.60 13.11 -4.90
C THR A 190 -6.41 11.87 -4.05
N LEU A 191 -5.28 11.16 -4.19
CA LEU A 191 -5.00 9.97 -3.40
C LEU A 191 -4.91 10.30 -1.90
N LEU A 192 -4.18 11.36 -1.54
CA LEU A 192 -4.05 11.80 -0.14
C LEU A 192 -5.40 12.18 0.46
N THR A 193 -6.26 12.85 -0.32
CA THR A 193 -7.62 13.21 0.12
C THR A 193 -8.46 11.96 0.33
N ALA A 194 -8.46 11.01 -0.61
CA ALA A 194 -9.20 9.76 -0.48
C ALA A 194 -8.81 8.99 0.80
N LEU A 195 -7.51 8.85 1.06
CA LEU A 195 -7.01 8.21 2.28
C LEU A 195 -7.40 8.99 3.55
N THR A 196 -7.32 10.32 3.50
CA THR A 196 -7.73 11.18 4.61
C THR A 196 -9.22 11.07 4.90
N LEU A 197 -10.08 10.91 3.89
CA LEU A 197 -11.51 10.69 4.08
C LEU A 197 -11.79 9.37 4.77
N LEU A 198 -11.05 8.30 4.45
CA LEU A 198 -11.15 7.01 5.13
C LEU A 198 -10.73 7.12 6.60
N ASP A 199 -9.68 7.88 6.90
CA ASP A 199 -9.23 8.15 8.26
C ASP A 199 -10.26 8.97 9.05
N LYS A 200 -10.82 10.02 8.45
CA LYS A 200 -11.89 10.85 9.05
C LYS A 200 -13.21 10.11 9.22
N ALA A 201 -13.49 9.11 8.39
CA ALA A 201 -14.61 8.20 8.59
C ALA A 201 -14.42 7.26 9.78
N GLN A 202 -13.23 7.27 10.41
CA GLN A 202 -12.86 6.35 11.48
C GLN A 202 -13.04 4.89 11.07
N LEU A 203 -12.93 4.60 9.77
CA LEU A 203 -13.03 3.24 9.26
C LEU A 203 -11.82 2.45 9.77
N PRO A 204 -12.02 1.39 10.58
CA PRO A 204 -10.91 0.56 11.06
C PRO A 204 -10.11 0.04 9.88
N ALA A 205 -8.77 0.09 9.96
CA ALA A 205 -7.90 -0.29 8.84
C ALA A 205 -8.19 -1.72 8.34
N GLN A 206 -8.50 -2.68 9.22
CA GLN A 206 -8.88 -4.05 8.87
C GLN A 206 -10.09 -4.15 7.91
N ASN A 207 -10.97 -3.13 7.87
CA ASN A 207 -12.13 -3.10 6.97
C ASN A 207 -11.78 -2.50 5.60
N ARG A 208 -10.56 -2.01 5.40
CA ARG A 208 -10.10 -1.45 4.11
C ARG A 208 -9.59 -2.55 3.14
N ILE A 209 -9.97 -3.79 3.39
CA ILE A 209 -9.73 -4.94 2.51
C ILE A 209 -10.84 -5.04 1.45
N ASP A 210 -12.07 -4.67 1.81
CA ASP A 210 -13.26 -4.86 0.97
C ASP A 210 -13.60 -3.56 0.21
N PRO A 211 -13.59 -3.56 -1.14
CA PRO A 211 -13.96 -2.39 -1.92
C PRO A 211 -15.39 -1.92 -1.66
N SER A 212 -16.32 -2.81 -1.34
CA SER A 212 -17.73 -2.48 -1.08
C SER A 212 -17.88 -1.58 0.15
N ILE A 213 -17.10 -1.87 1.21
CA ILE A 213 -17.07 -1.05 2.43
C ILE A 213 -16.45 0.31 2.13
N ILE A 214 -15.36 0.34 1.37
CA ILE A 214 -14.67 1.57 0.96
C ILE A 214 -15.62 2.48 0.18
N ILE A 215 -16.30 1.95 -0.84
CA ILE A 215 -17.25 2.70 -1.67
C ILE A 215 -18.37 3.27 -0.80
N ARG A 216 -18.97 2.46 0.08
CA ARG A 216 -20.05 2.92 0.96
C ARG A 216 -19.62 4.09 1.85
N ILE A 217 -18.41 4.02 2.41
CA ILE A 217 -17.88 5.05 3.29
C ILE A 217 -17.52 6.31 2.51
N LEU A 218 -16.83 6.19 1.38
CA LEU A 218 -16.46 7.33 0.55
C LEU A 218 -17.69 8.06 0.03
N SER A 219 -18.69 7.34 -0.50
CA SER A 219 -19.97 7.94 -0.92
C SER A 219 -20.64 8.71 0.22
N SER A 220 -20.65 8.15 1.43
CA SER A 220 -21.19 8.85 2.61
C SER A 220 -20.37 10.07 3.05
N LYS A 221 -19.09 10.17 2.68
CA LYS A 221 -18.22 11.31 3.02
C LYS A 221 -18.16 12.36 1.92
N ILE A 222 -18.53 12.01 0.69
CA ILE A 222 -18.65 12.97 -0.41
C ILE A 222 -19.91 13.83 -0.20
N TYR A 223 -21.03 13.21 0.12
CA TYR A 223 -22.31 13.90 0.34
C TYR A 223 -22.52 14.28 1.80
N SER A 224 -22.81 15.56 2.07
CA SER A 224 -23.34 15.98 3.37
C SER A 224 -24.84 15.72 3.41
N ASN A 225 -25.32 14.91 4.36
CA ASN A 225 -26.75 14.85 4.65
C ASN A 225 -27.15 16.10 5.46
N PRO A 226 -28.35 16.65 5.26
CA PRO A 226 -28.87 17.71 6.12
C PRO A 226 -28.86 17.23 7.58
N GLY A 227 -28.01 17.83 8.42
CA GLY A 227 -27.84 17.48 9.83
C GLY A 227 -26.51 16.81 10.19
N THR A 228 -25.71 16.36 9.21
CA THR A 228 -24.33 15.89 9.44
C THR A 228 -23.35 16.75 8.64
N ASN A 229 -22.72 17.73 9.30
CA ASN A 229 -21.73 18.66 8.72
C ASN A 229 -20.37 17.99 8.39
N ASN A 230 -20.38 16.79 7.83
CA ASN A 230 -19.19 15.95 7.69
C ASN A 230 -18.89 15.49 6.25
N GLY A 231 -19.67 15.94 5.26
CA GLY A 231 -19.42 15.66 3.84
C GLY A 231 -18.62 16.77 3.15
N ILE A 232 -18.02 16.48 2.01
CA ILE A 232 -17.20 17.46 1.25
C ILE A 232 -18.09 18.49 0.56
N PHE A 233 -19.20 18.06 -0.04
CA PHE A 233 -20.10 18.94 -0.76
C PHE A 233 -21.41 19.15 0.03
N PRO A 234 -21.82 20.41 0.26
CA PRO A 234 -23.17 20.70 0.71
C PRO A 234 -24.14 20.48 -0.45
N SER A 235 -25.29 19.87 -0.18
CA SER A 235 -26.40 19.83 -1.14
C SER A 235 -27.22 21.12 -0.99
N SER A 236 -27.34 21.87 -2.08
CA SER A 236 -28.26 23.00 -2.19
C SER A 236 -29.04 22.85 -3.49
N TYR A 237 -30.36 22.75 -3.35
CA TYR A 237 -31.28 22.93 -4.46
C TYR A 237 -32.11 24.15 -4.11
N ASP A 238 -31.81 25.28 -4.73
CA ASP A 238 -32.70 26.43 -4.64
C ASP A 238 -33.95 26.08 -5.44
N THR A 239 -35.05 25.82 -4.73
CA THR A 239 -36.38 25.62 -5.32
C THR A 239 -37.02 26.96 -5.66
#